data_AF-A0A355FSQ3-F1
#
_entry.id   AF-A0A355FSQ3-F1
#
_cell.length_a   1.000
_cell.length_b   1.000
_cell.length_c   1.000
_cell.angle_alpha   90.00
_cell.angle_beta   90.00
_cell.angle_gamma   90.00
#
_symmetry.space_group_name_H-M   'P 1'
#
loop_
_entity.id
_entity.type
_entity.pdbx_description
1 polymer ?
#
loop_
_entity_poly.entity_id
_entity_poly.type
_entity_poly.pdbx_seq_one_letter_code
_entity_poly.pdbx_strand_id
1 'polypeptide(L)'
;EWVDEVRQLDVIQQGRAIRNASEYAPDGTNVDFVRVAGDGLLEMRTFERGVENETKACGTGAAAAAIADYSERGGSLERHMAMPGGRLTVQVQPPDAKTGQFDGVWLFGAARQEMEGIWDAAKGRLIAAMVAMLAISAVSAPLNTIKAAPWTDQVRVSVLTGSPGPELYSAWGHTAIRVLDMGQVPPVDLTYNYGTFEFSEGFYLRFLKGELNYRLARSSFSAFQLEYMREGRAVLEQPLALEPDDARALVAYLEWNHLPENRVYAYKFFEDNCSSRVLNLLNAVFGERWDSGCAGDVASGVTYRQAIRPYIVGDAWTEAGIDFILGPHADEVMPPCGSSFLPDGLMVQLLQGSLDGRTVAQQPSELLPPERSWYRGVASNPISSPPFWAWMLLLWSFIWSIRRLVQHRAGVAVPRWERRLGKGVQLLAGTLGVLLALMWMFTDHTDTWANWNLIWASPALILLIRRGGRLKPWQDRTRWGLSVAILLFLLALPFVPQFVSFLCALVAWSVWLSLDPWDVPGGWPMRTKK
;
A
#
# COMPACT_ATOMS: atom_id res chain seq x y z
N GLU A 1 -41.13 4.45 -16.12
CA GLU A 1 -41.64 5.56 -16.96
C GLU A 1 -40.49 6.20 -17.72
N TRP A 2 -40.58 6.25 -19.06
CA TRP A 2 -39.63 7.00 -19.87
C TRP A 2 -40.02 8.48 -19.89
N VAL A 3 -39.07 9.38 -19.60
CA VAL A 3 -39.32 10.83 -19.54
C VAL A 3 -38.22 11.62 -20.26
N ASP A 4 -38.58 12.79 -20.80
CA ASP A 4 -37.62 13.66 -21.49
C ASP A 4 -36.71 14.42 -20.52
N GLU A 5 -37.19 14.73 -19.31
CA GLU A 5 -36.43 15.46 -18.28
C GLU A 5 -36.67 14.88 -16.88
N VAL A 6 -35.64 14.24 -16.32
CA VAL A 6 -35.69 13.62 -14.99
C VAL A 6 -35.42 14.63 -13.86
N ARG A 7 -34.64 15.69 -14.14
CA ARG A 7 -34.11 16.59 -13.09
C ARG A 7 -35.15 17.52 -12.46
N GLN A 8 -36.18 17.89 -13.21
CA GLN A 8 -37.22 18.84 -12.75
C GLN A 8 -38.53 18.14 -12.37
N LEU A 9 -38.54 16.80 -12.34
CA LEU A 9 -39.74 16.01 -12.11
C LEU A 9 -40.12 16.00 -10.62
N ASP A 10 -41.42 16.14 -10.32
CA ASP A 10 -41.99 15.88 -9.00
C ASP A 10 -42.19 14.36 -8.82
N VAL A 11 -41.10 13.70 -8.44
CA VAL A 11 -41.02 12.24 -8.28
C VAL A 11 -42.00 11.73 -7.23
N ILE A 12 -42.24 12.50 -6.16
CA ILE A 12 -43.10 12.07 -5.06
C ILE A 12 -44.56 12.07 -5.51
N GLN A 13 -45.04 13.18 -6.10
CA GLN A 13 -46.42 13.28 -6.52
C GLN A 13 -46.74 12.30 -7.65
N GLN A 14 -45.91 12.28 -8.69
CA GLN A 14 -46.14 11.45 -9.88
C GLN A 14 -45.90 9.97 -9.56
N GLY A 15 -44.83 9.65 -8.83
CA GLY A 15 -44.52 8.28 -8.42
C GLY A 15 -45.62 7.69 -7.56
N ARG A 16 -46.17 8.47 -6.61
CA ARG A 16 -47.32 8.04 -5.80
C ARG A 16 -48.58 7.79 -6.63
N ALA A 17 -48.84 8.61 -7.65
CA ALA A 17 -50.01 8.40 -8.51
C ALA A 17 -49.89 7.08 -9.29
N ILE A 18 -48.74 6.82 -9.92
CA ILE A 18 -48.48 5.60 -10.69
C ILE A 18 -48.46 4.36 -9.77
N ARG A 19 -47.76 4.44 -8.64
CA ARG A 19 -47.63 3.34 -7.67
C ARG A 19 -48.97 2.84 -7.13
N ASN A 20 -49.98 3.72 -7.05
CA ASN A 20 -51.33 3.39 -6.58
C ASN A 20 -52.36 3.23 -7.72
N ALA A 21 -51.93 3.22 -8.99
CA ALA A 21 -52.82 2.98 -10.10
C ALA A 21 -53.40 1.55 -10.04
N SER A 22 -54.64 1.38 -10.50
CA SER A 22 -55.36 0.10 -10.41
C SER A 22 -54.66 -1.06 -11.13
N GLU A 23 -53.79 -0.76 -12.11
CA GLU A 23 -52.99 -1.74 -12.85
C GLU A 23 -51.94 -2.43 -11.98
N TYR A 24 -51.43 -1.76 -10.94
CA TYR A 24 -50.42 -2.30 -10.04
C TYR A 24 -51.02 -2.76 -8.70
N ALA A 25 -52.35 -2.75 -8.56
CA ALA A 25 -53.03 -3.23 -7.37
C ALA A 25 -52.98 -4.77 -7.25
N PRO A 26 -53.00 -5.33 -6.03
CA PRO A 26 -53.11 -4.65 -4.75
C PRO A 26 -51.76 -4.18 -4.18
N ASP A 27 -50.64 -4.71 -4.67
CA ASP A 27 -49.35 -4.60 -4.01
C ASP A 27 -48.57 -3.32 -4.36
N GLY A 28 -48.99 -2.59 -5.38
CA GLY A 28 -48.30 -1.42 -5.92
C GLY A 28 -46.98 -1.78 -6.63
N THR A 29 -46.23 -0.75 -7.05
CA THR A 29 -44.94 -0.93 -7.73
C THR A 29 -43.91 0.12 -7.32
N ASN A 30 -42.63 -0.16 -7.52
CA ASN A 30 -41.61 0.90 -7.60
C ASN A 30 -41.82 1.67 -8.89
N VAL A 31 -41.54 2.99 -8.87
CA VAL A 31 -41.69 3.83 -10.06
C VAL A 31 -40.36 4.50 -10.36
N ASP A 32 -39.73 4.01 -11.42
CA ASP A 32 -38.46 4.52 -11.94
C ASP A 32 -38.74 5.48 -13.10
N PHE A 33 -38.35 6.74 -12.96
CA PHE A 33 -38.40 7.76 -14.02
C PHE A 33 -37.05 7.81 -14.70
N VAL A 34 -37.00 7.46 -15.98
CA VAL A 34 -35.75 7.20 -16.70
C VAL A 34 -35.68 8.05 -17.97
N ARG A 35 -34.53 8.69 -18.18
CA ARG A 35 -34.17 9.38 -19.42
C ARG A 35 -32.97 8.69 -20.06
N VAL A 36 -33.08 8.35 -21.34
CA VAL A 36 -31.95 7.86 -22.13
C VAL A 36 -31.09 9.06 -22.51
N ALA A 37 -29.89 9.15 -21.94
CA ALA A 37 -28.97 10.28 -22.11
C ALA A 37 -27.85 10.01 -23.14
N GLY A 38 -27.72 8.77 -23.62
CA GLY A 38 -26.74 8.34 -24.61
C GLY A 38 -26.75 6.82 -24.78
N ASP A 39 -25.88 6.29 -25.62
CA ASP A 39 -25.75 4.84 -25.82
C ASP A 39 -25.34 4.16 -24.51
N GLY A 40 -26.24 3.35 -23.95
CA GLY A 40 -26.08 2.70 -22.65
C GLY A 40 -26.07 3.61 -21.43
N LEU A 41 -26.30 4.93 -21.56
CA LEU A 41 -26.35 5.86 -20.42
C LEU A 41 -27.79 6.27 -20.10
N LEU A 42 -28.23 5.92 -18.89
CA LEU A 42 -29.55 6.23 -18.35
C LEU A 42 -29.43 7.20 -17.18
N GLU A 43 -30.18 8.29 -17.20
CA GLU A 43 -30.42 9.11 -16.00
C GLU A 43 -31.71 8.68 -15.33
N MET A 44 -31.70 8.52 -13.99
CA MET A 44 -32.80 7.87 -13.29
C MET A 44 -33.08 8.48 -11.91
N ARG A 45 -34.36 8.59 -11.57
CA ARG A 45 -34.86 8.89 -10.22
C ARG A 45 -35.99 7.93 -9.84
N THR A 46 -36.07 7.56 -8.57
CA THR A 46 -36.92 6.45 -8.13
C THR A 46 -37.86 6.86 -7.01
N PHE A 47 -39.15 6.54 -7.15
CA PHE A 47 -40.08 6.46 -6.04
C PHE A 47 -40.18 5.00 -5.57
N GLU A 48 -39.72 4.72 -4.35
CA GLU A 48 -39.69 3.35 -3.82
C GLU A 48 -40.92 2.99 -3.00
N ARG A 49 -41.53 1.88 -3.37
CA ARG A 49 -42.59 1.22 -2.60
C ARG A 49 -42.01 0.74 -1.26
N GLY A 50 -42.70 1.06 -0.16
CA GLY A 50 -42.30 0.71 1.20
C GLY A 50 -41.50 1.81 1.90
N VAL A 51 -40.80 2.66 1.13
CA VAL A 51 -40.26 3.95 1.61
C VAL A 51 -41.29 5.07 1.43
N GLU A 52 -42.14 4.95 0.39
CA GLU A 52 -43.19 5.91 0.03
C GLU A 52 -42.68 7.32 -0.27
N ASN A 53 -41.42 7.39 -0.71
CA ASN A 53 -40.70 8.61 -0.99
C ASN A 53 -39.64 8.37 -2.08
N GLU A 54 -39.00 9.45 -2.53
CA GLU A 54 -37.83 9.37 -3.39
C GLU A 54 -36.61 8.88 -2.60
N THR A 55 -35.97 7.82 -3.11
CA THR A 55 -34.66 7.36 -2.62
C THR A 55 -33.56 7.89 -3.51
N LYS A 56 -32.36 8.07 -2.95
CA LYS A 56 -31.21 8.59 -3.72
C LYS A 56 -30.75 7.61 -4.82
N ALA A 57 -30.92 6.32 -4.60
CA ALA A 57 -30.59 5.27 -5.57
C ALA A 57 -31.42 4.01 -5.26
N CYS A 58 -31.83 3.30 -6.31
CA CYS A 58 -32.53 2.02 -6.21
C CYS A 58 -31.83 0.97 -7.06
N GLY A 59 -31.23 -0.05 -6.44
CA GLY A 59 -30.49 -1.09 -7.16
C GLY A 59 -31.40 -1.96 -8.04
N THR A 60 -32.55 -2.38 -7.51
CA THR A 60 -33.53 -3.18 -8.26
C THR A 60 -34.20 -2.37 -9.38
N GLY A 61 -34.44 -1.07 -9.15
CA GLY A 61 -34.94 -0.16 -10.18
C GLY A 61 -33.93 0.02 -11.32
N ALA A 62 -32.65 0.18 -11.00
CA ALA A 62 -31.59 0.27 -12.01
C ALA A 62 -31.50 -0.99 -12.87
N ALA A 63 -31.64 -2.19 -12.25
CA ALA A 63 -31.70 -3.45 -12.98
C ALA A 63 -32.94 -3.53 -13.90
N ALA A 64 -34.12 -3.15 -13.40
CA ALA A 64 -35.35 -3.12 -14.18
C ALA A 64 -35.26 -2.14 -15.36
N ALA A 65 -34.73 -0.94 -15.14
CA ALA A 65 -34.53 0.07 -16.19
C ALA A 65 -33.55 -0.40 -17.28
N ALA A 66 -32.46 -1.07 -16.90
CA ALA A 66 -31.49 -1.64 -17.84
C ALA A 66 -32.11 -2.76 -18.70
N ILE A 67 -32.91 -3.64 -18.10
CA ILE A 67 -33.64 -4.70 -18.81
C ILE A 67 -34.68 -4.10 -19.75
N ALA A 68 -35.46 -3.11 -19.28
CA ALA A 68 -36.46 -2.42 -20.09
C ALA A 68 -35.83 -1.70 -21.29
N ASP A 69 -34.72 -1.00 -21.07
CA ASP A 69 -33.97 -0.33 -22.13
C ASP A 69 -33.46 -1.31 -23.19
N TYR A 70 -32.81 -2.41 -22.78
CA TYR A 70 -32.37 -3.45 -23.72
C TYR A 70 -33.55 -4.06 -24.48
N SER A 71 -34.66 -4.33 -23.79
CA SER A 71 -35.82 -4.98 -24.40
C SER A 71 -36.48 -4.10 -25.46
N GLU A 72 -36.47 -2.77 -25.28
CA GLU A 72 -37.05 -1.82 -26.24
C GLU A 72 -36.07 -1.41 -27.35
N ARG A 73 -34.78 -1.24 -27.03
CA ARG A 73 -33.81 -0.57 -27.91
C ARG A 73 -32.64 -1.47 -28.35
N GLY A 74 -32.46 -2.63 -27.72
CA GLY A 74 -31.32 -3.52 -27.95
C GLY A 74 -29.99 -2.86 -27.58
N GLY A 75 -28.97 -3.11 -28.40
CA GLY A 75 -27.65 -2.48 -28.25
C GLY A 75 -26.72 -3.20 -27.26
N SER A 76 -25.90 -2.42 -26.55
CA SER A 76 -24.97 -2.90 -25.52
C SER A 76 -25.68 -3.85 -24.54
N LEU A 77 -24.98 -4.77 -23.88
CA LEU A 77 -25.51 -5.57 -22.77
C LEU A 77 -25.22 -4.93 -21.40
N GLU A 78 -24.50 -3.80 -21.41
CA GLU A 78 -24.14 -3.01 -20.23
C GLU A 78 -24.82 -1.64 -20.28
N ARG A 79 -25.40 -1.21 -19.16
CA ARG A 79 -25.96 0.14 -18.96
C ARG A 79 -25.32 0.80 -17.75
N HIS A 80 -25.15 2.11 -17.84
CA HIS A 80 -24.76 2.96 -16.73
C HIS A 80 -25.93 3.84 -16.30
N MET A 81 -26.23 3.83 -15.01
CA MET A 81 -27.32 4.57 -14.39
C MET A 81 -26.73 5.72 -13.59
N ALA A 82 -27.02 6.95 -13.99
CA ALA A 82 -26.72 8.15 -13.24
C ALA A 82 -27.93 8.51 -12.34
N MET A 83 -27.75 8.40 -11.03
CA MET A 83 -28.77 8.68 -10.02
C MET A 83 -28.29 9.71 -8.99
N PRO A 84 -29.18 10.33 -8.21
CA PRO A 84 -28.80 11.27 -7.16
C PRO A 84 -27.79 10.71 -6.13
N GLY A 85 -27.84 9.41 -5.88
CA GLY A 85 -26.99 8.69 -4.92
C GLY A 85 -25.67 8.19 -5.48
N GLY A 86 -25.42 8.35 -6.79
CA GLY A 86 -24.20 7.88 -7.44
C GLY A 86 -24.47 7.16 -8.76
N ARG A 87 -23.41 6.57 -9.32
CA ARG A 87 -23.48 5.78 -10.55
C ARG A 87 -23.60 4.30 -10.22
N LEU A 88 -24.50 3.60 -10.89
CA LEU A 88 -24.54 2.13 -10.93
C LEU A 88 -24.30 1.65 -12.36
N THR A 89 -23.73 0.46 -12.50
CA THR A 89 -23.62 -0.24 -13.79
C THR A 89 -24.43 -1.52 -13.70
N VAL A 90 -25.24 -1.80 -14.72
CA VAL A 90 -25.94 -3.09 -14.85
C VAL A 90 -25.47 -3.79 -16.10
N GLN A 91 -25.04 -5.02 -15.95
CA GLN A 91 -24.77 -5.94 -17.06
C GLN A 91 -25.86 -7.02 -17.07
N VAL A 92 -26.41 -7.26 -18.25
CA VAL A 92 -27.37 -8.35 -18.48
C VAL A 92 -26.80 -9.34 -19.48
N GLN A 93 -27.21 -10.60 -19.42
CA GLN A 93 -26.99 -11.54 -20.52
C GLN A 93 -28.11 -11.41 -21.55
N PRO A 94 -27.91 -11.84 -22.82
CA PRO A 94 -29.00 -11.91 -23.78
C PRO A 94 -30.17 -12.71 -23.21
N PRO A 95 -31.42 -12.24 -23.37
CA PRO A 95 -32.57 -12.97 -22.86
C PRO A 95 -32.74 -14.30 -23.61
N ASP A 96 -33.31 -15.28 -22.93
CA ASP A 96 -33.69 -16.54 -23.57
C ASP A 96 -34.64 -16.26 -24.74
N ALA A 97 -34.28 -16.76 -25.93
CA ALA A 97 -34.99 -16.45 -27.17
C ALA A 97 -36.44 -16.98 -27.22
N LYS A 98 -36.81 -17.94 -26.35
CA LYS A 98 -38.14 -18.53 -26.29
C LYS A 98 -39.01 -17.90 -25.20
N THR A 99 -38.44 -17.61 -24.05
CA THR A 99 -39.18 -17.10 -22.89
C THR A 99 -39.08 -15.59 -22.71
N GLY A 100 -38.08 -14.94 -23.32
CA GLY A 100 -37.75 -13.53 -23.09
C GLY A 100 -37.18 -13.26 -21.69
N GLN A 101 -36.88 -14.30 -20.92
CA GLN A 101 -36.34 -14.18 -19.57
C GLN A 101 -34.88 -13.76 -19.61
N PHE A 102 -34.52 -12.79 -18.77
CA PHE A 102 -33.13 -12.42 -18.52
C PHE A 102 -32.59 -13.22 -17.35
N ASP A 103 -31.50 -13.94 -17.57
CA ASP A 103 -30.69 -14.55 -16.51
C ASP A 103 -29.36 -13.80 -16.37
N GLY A 104 -28.70 -13.93 -15.22
CA GLY A 104 -27.40 -13.30 -14.99
C GLY A 104 -27.44 -11.77 -15.06
N VAL A 105 -28.33 -11.13 -14.29
CA VAL A 105 -28.40 -9.67 -14.15
C VAL A 105 -27.45 -9.23 -13.03
N TRP A 106 -26.41 -8.48 -13.39
CA TRP A 106 -25.36 -8.05 -12.47
C TRP A 106 -25.42 -6.56 -12.23
N LEU A 107 -25.44 -6.17 -10.96
CA LEU A 107 -25.45 -4.79 -10.51
C LEU A 107 -24.11 -4.46 -9.84
N PHE A 108 -23.45 -3.42 -10.33
CA PHE A 108 -22.18 -2.92 -9.81
C PHE A 108 -22.38 -1.49 -9.29
N GLY A 109 -21.81 -1.19 -8.13
CA GLY A 109 -21.88 0.12 -7.51
C GLY A 109 -21.04 0.19 -6.24
N ALA A 110 -20.76 1.42 -5.79
CA ALA A 110 -20.05 1.65 -4.55
C ALA A 110 -20.90 1.27 -3.34
N ALA A 111 -20.27 0.68 -2.32
CA ALA A 111 -20.85 0.46 -1.00
C ALA A 111 -19.92 1.09 0.05
N ARG A 112 -20.49 1.84 1.00
CA ARG A 112 -19.74 2.55 2.04
C ARG A 112 -20.27 2.20 3.42
N GLN A 113 -19.37 1.98 4.39
CA GLN A 113 -19.76 1.72 5.77
C GLN A 113 -19.91 3.06 6.52
N GLU A 114 -21.12 3.42 6.93
CA GLU A 114 -21.39 4.70 7.63
C GLU A 114 -21.16 4.61 9.15
N MET A 115 -21.45 3.46 9.76
CA MET A 115 -21.24 3.23 11.18
C MET A 115 -21.05 1.75 11.50
N GLU A 116 -20.34 1.46 12.59
CA GLU A 116 -20.28 0.15 13.22
C GLU A 116 -20.63 0.32 14.71
N GLY A 117 -21.43 -0.60 15.24
CA GLY A 117 -21.87 -0.50 16.62
C GLY A 117 -22.27 -1.86 17.17
N ILE A 118 -22.13 -2.00 18.50
CA ILE A 118 -22.64 -3.16 19.23
C ILE A 118 -24.02 -2.79 19.76
N TRP A 119 -25.05 -3.42 19.21
CA TRP A 119 -26.38 -3.33 19.80
C TRP A 119 -26.42 -4.21 21.05
N ASP A 120 -26.51 -3.63 22.24
CA ASP A 120 -26.61 -4.39 23.49
C ASP A 120 -27.97 -5.09 23.60
N ALA A 121 -28.06 -6.23 22.93
CA ALA A 121 -29.23 -7.07 22.87
C ALA A 121 -29.30 -7.97 24.11
N ALA A 122 -29.50 -7.41 25.30
CA ALA A 122 -29.86 -8.19 26.48
C ALA A 122 -31.16 -9.02 26.28
N LYS A 123 -31.92 -8.78 25.20
CA LYS A 123 -33.11 -9.56 24.80
C LYS A 123 -32.97 -10.35 23.47
N GLY A 124 -31.86 -10.22 22.74
CA GLY A 124 -31.68 -10.87 21.42
C GLY A 124 -30.90 -12.19 21.43
N ARG A 125 -30.25 -12.53 22.55
CA ARG A 125 -29.40 -13.73 22.68
C ARG A 125 -30.15 -15.06 22.52
N LEU A 126 -31.45 -15.09 22.84
CA LEU A 126 -32.26 -16.31 22.68
C LEU A 126 -32.63 -16.60 21.22
N ILE A 127 -32.92 -15.57 20.42
CA ILE A 127 -33.31 -15.74 19.01
C ILE A 127 -32.08 -16.04 18.15
N ALA A 128 -30.95 -15.37 18.40
CA ALA A 128 -29.69 -15.65 17.71
C ALA A 128 -29.20 -17.09 17.97
N ALA A 129 -29.35 -17.60 19.20
CA ALA A 129 -29.04 -18.99 19.54
C ALA A 129 -29.99 -20.00 18.87
N MET A 130 -31.28 -19.66 18.72
CA MET A 130 -32.25 -20.52 18.03
C MET A 130 -32.05 -20.56 16.52
N VAL A 131 -31.71 -19.42 15.88
CA VAL A 131 -31.37 -19.37 14.45
C VAL A 131 -30.03 -20.08 14.17
N ALA A 132 -29.04 -19.92 15.06
CA ALA A 132 -27.78 -20.66 14.96
C ALA A 132 -27.97 -22.17 15.15
N MET A 133 -28.89 -22.61 16.01
CA MET A 133 -29.20 -24.04 16.19
C MET A 133 -30.04 -24.64 15.05
N LEU A 134 -30.90 -23.86 14.39
CA LEU A 134 -31.63 -24.29 13.18
C LEU A 134 -30.73 -24.34 11.93
N ALA A 135 -29.66 -23.54 11.87
CA ALA A 135 -28.70 -23.52 10.76
C ALA A 135 -27.67 -24.67 10.77
N ILE A 136 -27.56 -25.44 11.87
CA ILE A 136 -26.55 -26.51 12.00
C ILE A 136 -26.96 -27.83 11.30
N SER A 137 -28.18 -27.95 10.78
CA SER A 137 -28.64 -29.23 10.18
C SER A 137 -28.60 -29.29 8.64
N ALA A 138 -27.94 -28.37 7.95
CA ALA A 138 -27.92 -28.40 6.49
C ALA A 138 -26.63 -27.90 5.83
N VAL A 139 -25.44 -28.33 6.28
CA VAL A 139 -24.28 -28.42 5.37
C VAL A 139 -23.40 -29.61 5.76
N SER A 140 -23.69 -30.75 5.16
CA SER A 140 -22.66 -31.78 4.89
C SER A 140 -22.96 -32.40 3.53
N ALA A 141 -23.03 -31.53 2.52
CA ALA A 141 -22.74 -32.00 1.16
C ALA A 141 -21.22 -32.20 1.10
N PRO A 142 -20.73 -33.36 0.64
CA PRO A 142 -19.32 -33.50 0.33
C PRO A 142 -18.99 -32.42 -0.71
N LEU A 143 -17.92 -31.65 -0.47
CA LEU A 143 -17.29 -30.84 -1.51
C LEU A 143 -16.88 -31.81 -2.61
N ASN A 144 -17.79 -32.05 -3.56
CA ASN A 144 -17.40 -32.57 -4.86
C ASN A 144 -16.31 -31.62 -5.33
N THR A 145 -15.13 -32.18 -5.56
CA THR A 145 -14.07 -31.54 -6.30
C THR A 145 -14.64 -31.25 -7.69
N ILE A 146 -15.27 -30.08 -7.81
CA ILE A 146 -15.60 -29.49 -9.09
C ILE A 146 -14.24 -29.36 -9.76
N LYS A 147 -13.96 -30.26 -10.73
CA LYS A 147 -12.92 -29.99 -11.71
C LYS A 147 -13.24 -28.60 -12.24
N ALA A 148 -12.34 -27.64 -11.99
CA ALA A 148 -12.52 -26.27 -12.46
C ALA A 148 -12.94 -26.33 -13.92
N ALA A 149 -14.12 -25.80 -14.22
CA ALA A 149 -14.54 -25.65 -15.60
C ALA A 149 -13.46 -24.80 -16.30
N PRO A 150 -13.12 -25.10 -17.56
CA PRO A 150 -12.22 -24.25 -18.30
C PRO A 150 -12.77 -22.81 -18.34
N TRP A 151 -11.89 -21.83 -18.19
CA TRP A 151 -12.22 -20.40 -18.26
C TRP A 151 -12.95 -20.08 -19.56
N THR A 152 -14.03 -19.31 -19.49
CA THR A 152 -14.87 -19.01 -20.65
C THR A 152 -14.29 -17.86 -21.49
N ASP A 153 -14.90 -17.54 -22.63
CA ASP A 153 -14.58 -16.33 -23.40
C ASP A 153 -15.02 -15.03 -22.69
N GLN A 154 -15.75 -15.12 -21.58
CA GLN A 154 -16.18 -13.96 -20.78
C GLN A 154 -15.24 -13.64 -19.62
N VAL A 155 -14.09 -14.31 -19.53
CA VAL A 155 -13.09 -14.03 -18.50
C VAL A 155 -12.49 -12.64 -18.72
N ARG A 156 -12.46 -11.83 -17.67
CA ARG A 156 -11.87 -10.50 -17.62
C ARG A 156 -10.80 -10.45 -16.55
N VAL A 157 -9.68 -9.81 -16.86
CA VAL A 157 -8.60 -9.59 -15.91
C VAL A 157 -8.42 -8.10 -15.68
N SER A 158 -8.31 -7.70 -14.42
CA SER A 158 -8.06 -6.32 -14.04
C SER A 158 -6.90 -6.25 -13.05
N VAL A 159 -6.17 -5.14 -13.06
CA VAL A 159 -5.20 -4.80 -12.00
C VAL A 159 -5.89 -3.91 -10.98
N LEU A 160 -5.77 -4.25 -9.71
CA LEU A 160 -6.31 -3.51 -8.57
C LEU A 160 -5.20 -2.71 -7.90
N THR A 161 -5.43 -1.42 -7.72
CA THR A 161 -4.54 -0.51 -6.98
C THR A 161 -5.22 -0.11 -5.69
N GLY A 162 -4.69 -0.61 -4.57
CA GLY A 162 -5.18 -0.29 -3.24
C GLY A 162 -4.42 0.88 -2.62
N SER A 163 -5.14 1.87 -2.10
CA SER A 163 -4.52 3.09 -1.53
C SER A 163 -3.64 2.77 -0.31
N PRO A 164 -2.70 3.65 0.07
CA PRO A 164 -1.96 3.55 1.32
C PRO A 164 -2.80 3.29 2.57
N GLY A 165 -2.25 2.50 3.49
CA GLY A 165 -2.83 2.19 4.80
C GLY A 165 -2.21 2.97 5.96
N PRO A 166 -2.78 2.86 7.17
CA PRO A 166 -2.35 3.65 8.33
C PRO A 166 -1.12 3.03 9.03
N GLU A 167 -0.93 1.72 8.84
CA GLU A 167 0.16 0.93 9.39
C GLU A 167 1.36 0.92 8.45
N LEU A 168 2.57 0.86 9.02
CA LEU A 168 3.82 0.98 8.28
C LEU A 168 3.95 -0.05 7.13
N TYR A 169 3.51 -1.29 7.34
CA TYR A 169 3.59 -2.34 6.31
C TYR A 169 2.68 -2.09 5.10
N SER A 170 1.69 -1.21 5.25
CA SER A 170 0.70 -0.84 4.23
C SER A 170 0.90 0.58 3.70
N ALA A 171 1.94 1.28 4.17
CA ALA A 171 2.12 2.72 3.95
C ALA A 171 2.32 3.12 2.48
N TRP A 172 2.69 2.17 1.61
CA TRP A 172 2.90 2.39 0.18
C TRP A 172 1.77 1.87 -0.71
N GLY A 173 0.64 1.45 -0.10
CA GLY A 173 -0.45 0.83 -0.83
C GLY A 173 -0.17 -0.64 -1.14
N HIS A 174 -0.99 -1.22 -2.03
CA HIS A 174 -0.83 -2.62 -2.43
C HIS A 174 -1.49 -2.91 -3.78
N THR A 175 -0.95 -3.87 -4.54
CA THR A 175 -1.45 -4.27 -5.85
C THR A 175 -1.95 -5.71 -5.84
N ALA A 176 -3.09 -5.97 -6.49
CA ALA A 176 -3.61 -7.32 -6.74
C ALA A 176 -4.12 -7.46 -8.17
N ILE A 177 -4.34 -8.69 -8.63
CA ILE A 177 -4.94 -8.98 -9.94
C ILE A 177 -6.31 -9.60 -9.72
N ARG A 178 -7.36 -9.01 -10.28
CA ARG A 178 -8.72 -9.54 -10.25
C ARG A 178 -8.99 -10.38 -11.50
N VAL A 179 -9.60 -11.54 -11.33
CA VAL A 179 -10.08 -12.40 -12.41
C VAL A 179 -11.57 -12.62 -12.21
N LEU A 180 -12.37 -12.14 -13.17
CA LEU A 180 -13.82 -12.24 -13.17
C LEU A 180 -14.28 -13.03 -14.40
N ASP A 181 -14.99 -14.13 -14.20
CA ASP A 181 -15.58 -14.93 -15.28
C ASP A 181 -17.09 -15.08 -15.08
N MET A 182 -17.85 -14.30 -15.86
CA MET A 182 -19.31 -14.27 -15.83
C MET A 182 -19.97 -15.42 -16.60
N GLY A 183 -19.19 -16.13 -17.43
CA GLY A 183 -19.67 -17.27 -18.20
C GLY A 183 -19.74 -18.56 -17.38
N GLN A 184 -19.10 -18.60 -16.22
CA GLN A 184 -19.20 -19.72 -15.28
C GLN A 184 -20.48 -19.63 -14.43
N VAL A 185 -20.98 -20.79 -13.99
CA VAL A 185 -22.16 -20.88 -13.12
C VAL A 185 -21.81 -21.73 -11.88
N PRO A 186 -21.70 -21.12 -10.69
CA PRO A 186 -21.78 -19.68 -10.42
C PRO A 186 -20.58 -18.90 -11.00
N PRO A 187 -20.70 -17.58 -11.25
CA PRO A 187 -19.57 -16.79 -11.69
C PRO A 187 -18.42 -16.80 -10.71
N VAL A 188 -17.23 -16.69 -11.27
CA VAL A 188 -15.98 -16.74 -10.51
C VAL A 188 -15.43 -15.33 -10.43
N ASP A 189 -15.25 -14.81 -9.20
CA ASP A 189 -14.67 -13.49 -8.94
C ASP A 189 -13.56 -13.61 -7.89
N LEU A 190 -12.31 -13.59 -8.37
CA LEU A 190 -11.13 -13.93 -7.59
C LEU A 190 -10.09 -12.82 -7.61
N THR A 191 -9.28 -12.78 -6.56
CA THR A 191 -8.11 -11.93 -6.46
C THR A 191 -6.85 -12.76 -6.24
N TYR A 192 -5.84 -12.45 -7.02
CA TYR A 192 -4.48 -12.96 -6.93
C TYR A 192 -3.57 -11.90 -6.33
N ASN A 193 -2.93 -12.24 -5.21
CA ASN A 193 -2.19 -11.31 -4.37
C ASN A 193 -0.77 -11.80 -4.12
N TYR A 194 0.23 -11.07 -4.63
CA TYR A 194 1.66 -11.34 -4.41
C TYR A 194 2.21 -10.80 -3.07
N GLY A 195 1.42 -10.05 -2.30
CA GLY A 195 1.80 -9.42 -1.03
C GLY A 195 1.53 -10.27 0.23
N THR A 196 1.36 -11.59 0.11
CA THR A 196 1.09 -12.46 1.27
C THR A 196 2.35 -13.13 1.79
N PHE A 197 2.65 -13.00 3.08
CA PHE A 197 3.77 -13.70 3.73
C PHE A 197 3.65 -15.23 3.65
N GLU A 198 4.79 -15.90 3.45
CA GLU A 198 4.90 -17.35 3.56
C GLU A 198 5.37 -17.78 4.96
N PHE A 199 4.41 -18.16 5.81
CA PHE A 199 4.71 -18.69 7.14
C PHE A 199 5.14 -20.15 7.05
N SER A 200 6.43 -20.41 7.29
CA SER A 200 7.03 -21.75 7.27
C SER A 200 7.98 -21.94 8.46
N GLU A 201 8.47 -23.16 8.69
CA GLU A 201 9.36 -23.46 9.81
C GLU A 201 10.61 -22.56 9.79
N GLY A 202 10.89 -21.84 10.88
CA GLY A 202 11.99 -20.87 10.94
C GLY A 202 11.66 -19.48 10.38
N PHE A 203 10.39 -19.16 10.09
CA PHE A 203 9.94 -17.87 9.57
C PHE A 203 10.54 -16.67 10.32
N TYR A 204 10.44 -16.63 11.65
CA TYR A 204 10.96 -15.49 12.43
C TYR A 204 12.48 -15.32 12.31
N LEU A 205 13.24 -16.42 12.22
CA LEU A 205 14.69 -16.34 12.06
C LEU A 205 15.06 -15.83 10.67
N ARG A 206 14.35 -16.31 9.62
CA ARG A 206 14.51 -15.83 8.24
C ARG A 206 14.09 -14.36 8.09
N PHE A 207 12.99 -13.97 8.71
CA PHE A 207 12.52 -12.58 8.77
C PHE A 207 13.58 -11.66 9.39
N LEU A 208 14.17 -12.04 10.53
CA LEU A 208 15.26 -11.28 11.15
C LEU A 208 16.52 -11.24 10.27
N LYS A 209 16.74 -12.27 9.44
CA LYS A 209 17.80 -12.31 8.43
C LYS A 209 17.43 -11.59 7.13
N GLY A 210 16.25 -10.98 7.00
CA GLY A 210 15.82 -10.31 5.76
C GLY A 210 15.43 -11.26 4.62
N GLU A 211 15.37 -12.57 4.87
CA GLU A 211 14.86 -13.57 3.95
C GLU A 211 13.31 -13.52 3.95
N LEU A 212 12.75 -12.48 3.34
CA LEU A 212 11.32 -12.21 3.29
C LEU A 212 10.67 -12.99 2.15
N ASN A 213 10.29 -14.24 2.41
CA ASN A 213 9.53 -15.01 1.42
C ASN A 213 8.06 -14.64 1.43
N TYR A 214 7.57 -14.30 0.24
CA TYR A 214 6.18 -14.02 -0.04
C TYR A 214 5.62 -15.10 -0.96
N ARG A 215 4.29 -15.19 -1.04
CA ARG A 215 3.63 -16.10 -1.95
C ARG A 215 2.47 -15.45 -2.69
N LEU A 216 2.18 -16.00 -3.87
CA LEU A 216 0.92 -15.76 -4.56
C LEU A 216 -0.24 -16.40 -3.79
N ALA A 217 -1.05 -15.56 -3.16
CA ALA A 217 -2.31 -15.96 -2.54
C ALA A 217 -3.48 -15.79 -3.52
N ARG A 218 -4.49 -16.62 -3.35
CA ARG A 218 -5.75 -16.57 -4.07
C ARG A 218 -6.88 -16.46 -3.06
N SER A 219 -7.80 -15.53 -3.27
CA SER A 219 -8.99 -15.32 -2.45
C SER A 219 -10.18 -14.87 -3.32
N SER A 220 -11.38 -14.81 -2.76
CA SER A 220 -12.49 -14.14 -3.45
C SER A 220 -12.26 -12.63 -3.47
N PHE A 221 -12.74 -11.97 -4.53
CA PHE A 221 -12.71 -10.52 -4.60
C PHE A 221 -13.49 -9.85 -3.45
N SER A 222 -14.60 -10.47 -3.01
CA SER A 222 -15.38 -9.99 -1.87
C SER A 222 -14.58 -9.95 -0.56
N ALA A 223 -13.69 -10.91 -0.33
CA ALA A 223 -12.85 -10.93 0.86
C ALA A 223 -11.80 -9.81 0.82
N PHE A 224 -11.19 -9.60 -0.35
CA PHE A 224 -10.27 -8.49 -0.60
C PHE A 224 -10.97 -7.14 -0.43
N GLN A 225 -12.13 -6.96 -1.04
CA GLN A 225 -12.91 -5.72 -0.96
C GLN A 225 -13.26 -5.38 0.50
N LEU A 226 -13.69 -6.37 1.29
CA LEU A 226 -14.05 -6.19 2.70
C LEU A 226 -12.88 -5.71 3.57
N GLU A 227 -11.65 -6.15 3.27
CA GLU A 227 -10.44 -5.70 3.97
C GLU A 227 -10.24 -4.18 3.79
N TYR A 228 -10.32 -3.71 2.54
CA TYR A 228 -10.14 -2.29 2.22
C TYR A 228 -11.27 -1.42 2.78
N MET A 229 -12.52 -1.90 2.74
CA MET A 229 -13.65 -1.22 3.36
C MET A 229 -13.45 -1.04 4.87
N ARG A 230 -13.02 -2.09 5.58
CA ARG A 230 -12.77 -2.03 7.04
C ARG A 230 -11.65 -1.08 7.41
N GLU A 231 -10.65 -0.95 6.55
CA GLU A 231 -9.53 -0.04 6.76
C GLU A 231 -9.81 1.39 6.30
N GLY A 232 -10.95 1.66 5.66
CA GLY A 232 -11.29 2.95 5.05
C GLY A 232 -10.40 3.32 3.85
N ARG A 233 -9.90 2.31 3.11
CA ARG A 233 -8.96 2.46 1.98
C ARG A 233 -9.70 2.43 0.65
N ALA A 234 -9.16 3.15 -0.31
CA ALA A 234 -9.65 3.10 -1.68
C ALA A 234 -9.14 1.86 -2.42
N VAL A 235 -9.92 1.43 -3.40
CA VAL A 235 -9.53 0.44 -4.41
C VAL A 235 -9.89 1.00 -5.77
N LEU A 236 -8.88 1.14 -6.62
CA LEU A 236 -9.04 1.46 -8.04
C LEU A 236 -8.87 0.18 -8.85
N GLU A 237 -9.63 0.05 -9.94
CA GLU A 237 -9.56 -1.07 -10.88
C GLU A 237 -9.19 -0.57 -12.28
N GLN A 238 -8.17 -1.19 -12.86
CA GLN A 238 -7.79 -1.05 -14.27
C GLN A 238 -8.08 -2.35 -15.02
N PRO A 239 -9.20 -2.44 -15.74
CA PRO A 239 -9.46 -3.55 -16.64
C PRO A 239 -8.39 -3.63 -17.74
N LEU A 240 -7.95 -4.85 -18.05
CA LEU A 240 -7.06 -5.12 -19.18
C LEU A 240 -7.92 -5.52 -20.38
N ALA A 241 -7.83 -4.74 -21.46
CA ALA A 241 -8.51 -4.98 -22.74
C ALA A 241 -7.82 -6.11 -23.53
N LEU A 242 -7.87 -7.32 -22.97
CA LEU A 242 -7.30 -8.53 -23.55
C LEU A 242 -8.31 -9.25 -24.43
N GLU A 243 -7.83 -9.84 -25.52
CA GLU A 243 -8.63 -10.83 -26.27
C GLU A 243 -8.87 -12.08 -25.39
N PRO A 244 -9.95 -12.84 -25.61
CA PRO A 244 -10.30 -13.98 -24.76
C PRO A 244 -9.17 -15.02 -24.57
N ASP A 245 -8.40 -15.29 -25.63
CA ASP A 245 -7.26 -16.21 -25.57
C ASP A 245 -6.11 -15.65 -24.72
N ASP A 246 -5.84 -14.34 -24.82
CA ASP A 246 -4.80 -13.67 -24.03
C ASP A 246 -5.20 -13.60 -22.55
N ALA A 247 -6.47 -13.31 -22.26
CA ALA A 247 -7.00 -13.35 -20.90
C ALA A 247 -6.88 -14.75 -20.30
N ARG A 248 -7.23 -15.81 -21.04
CA ARG A 248 -7.05 -17.19 -20.60
C ARG A 248 -5.59 -17.57 -20.39
N ALA A 249 -4.68 -17.15 -21.26
CA ALA A 249 -3.25 -17.40 -21.11
C ALA A 249 -2.71 -16.76 -19.81
N LEU A 250 -3.13 -15.53 -19.53
CA LEU A 250 -2.77 -14.81 -18.30
C LEU A 250 -3.27 -15.53 -17.04
N VAL A 251 -4.52 -15.99 -17.05
CA VAL A 251 -5.11 -16.73 -15.93
C VAL A 251 -4.47 -18.11 -15.79
N ALA A 252 -4.16 -18.81 -16.89
CA ALA A 252 -3.45 -20.09 -16.85
C ALA A 252 -2.07 -19.95 -16.18
N TYR A 253 -1.36 -18.85 -16.45
CA TYR A 253 -0.10 -18.54 -15.78
C TYR A 253 -0.30 -18.27 -14.28
N LEU A 254 -1.33 -17.52 -13.89
CA LEU A 254 -1.66 -17.27 -12.47
C LEU A 254 -1.97 -18.58 -11.72
N GLU A 255 -2.72 -19.48 -12.34
CA GLU A 255 -3.05 -20.80 -11.78
C GLU A 255 -1.81 -21.68 -11.65
N TRP A 256 -0.96 -21.73 -12.68
CA TRP A 256 0.33 -22.41 -12.63
C TRP A 256 1.23 -21.82 -11.55
N ASN A 257 1.28 -20.50 -11.44
CA ASN A 257 2.11 -19.82 -10.45
C ASN A 257 1.53 -19.97 -9.03
N HIS A 258 0.24 -20.23 -8.88
CA HIS A 258 -0.37 -20.49 -7.56
C HIS A 258 -0.08 -21.90 -7.02
N LEU A 259 0.43 -22.81 -7.85
CA LEU A 259 0.85 -24.14 -7.41
C LEU A 259 1.90 -24.04 -6.28
N PRO A 260 1.87 -24.95 -5.27
CA PRO A 260 2.77 -24.90 -4.12
C PRO A 260 4.26 -24.74 -4.46
N GLU A 261 4.70 -25.38 -5.55
CA GLU A 261 6.07 -25.34 -6.07
C GLU A 261 6.47 -24.02 -6.74
N ASN A 262 5.51 -23.22 -7.20
CA ASN A 262 5.77 -22.01 -8.00
C ASN A 262 5.40 -20.70 -7.28
N ARG A 263 4.57 -20.78 -6.23
CA ARG A 263 3.94 -19.59 -5.63
C ARG A 263 4.86 -18.74 -4.77
N VAL A 264 5.98 -19.29 -4.29
CA VAL A 264 6.87 -18.64 -3.31
C VAL A 264 7.99 -17.88 -4.01
N TYR A 265 8.31 -16.69 -3.51
CA TYR A 265 9.42 -15.88 -4.01
C TYR A 265 10.07 -15.03 -2.93
N ALA A 266 11.31 -14.63 -3.18
CA ALA A 266 12.05 -13.68 -2.34
C ALA A 266 11.57 -12.26 -2.63
N TYR A 267 10.96 -11.61 -1.64
CA TYR A 267 10.46 -10.26 -1.75
C TYR A 267 11.61 -9.25 -1.65
N LYS A 268 11.66 -8.33 -2.61
CA LYS A 268 12.61 -7.22 -2.64
C LYS A 268 11.85 -5.92 -2.86
N PHE A 269 11.91 -5.02 -1.88
CA PHE A 269 11.03 -3.87 -1.84
C PHE A 269 11.13 -2.96 -3.08
N PHE A 270 12.34 -2.70 -3.60
CA PHE A 270 12.56 -1.84 -4.78
C PHE A 270 12.56 -2.57 -6.14
N GLU A 271 12.66 -3.91 -6.15
CA GLU A 271 12.94 -4.69 -7.37
C GLU A 271 11.85 -5.70 -7.73
N ASP A 272 11.38 -6.50 -6.76
CA ASP A 272 10.48 -7.63 -6.99
C ASP A 272 9.50 -7.75 -5.81
N ASN A 273 8.38 -7.05 -5.96
CA ASN A 273 7.34 -6.90 -4.96
C ASN A 273 5.95 -7.09 -5.60
N CYS A 274 4.88 -6.94 -4.81
CA CYS A 274 3.51 -7.16 -5.28
C CYS A 274 3.10 -6.33 -6.50
N SER A 275 3.72 -5.17 -6.71
CA SER A 275 3.40 -4.24 -7.78
C SER A 275 4.27 -4.49 -9.02
N SER A 276 5.60 -4.40 -8.88
CA SER A 276 6.57 -4.63 -9.97
C SER A 276 6.38 -6.00 -10.64
N ARG A 277 5.99 -7.02 -9.85
CA ARG A 277 5.77 -8.37 -10.34
C ARG A 277 4.60 -8.52 -11.32
N VAL A 278 3.68 -7.56 -11.38
CA VAL A 278 2.64 -7.52 -12.43
C VAL A 278 3.28 -7.35 -13.81
N LEU A 279 4.30 -6.51 -13.94
CA LEU A 279 5.04 -6.36 -15.21
C LEU A 279 5.84 -7.62 -15.56
N ASN A 280 6.46 -8.26 -14.54
CA ASN A 280 7.16 -9.53 -14.73
C ASN A 280 6.22 -10.63 -15.23
N LEU A 281 4.99 -10.67 -14.68
CA LEU A 281 3.95 -11.59 -15.10
C LEU A 281 3.52 -11.33 -16.55
N LEU A 282 3.23 -10.08 -16.92
CA LEU A 282 2.83 -9.74 -18.30
C LEU A 282 3.92 -10.12 -19.30
N ASN A 283 5.18 -9.82 -18.98
CA ASN A 283 6.33 -10.21 -19.80
C ASN A 283 6.49 -11.75 -19.88
N ALA A 284 6.28 -12.47 -18.79
CA ALA A 284 6.38 -13.93 -18.77
C ALA A 284 5.31 -14.61 -19.63
N VAL A 285 4.10 -14.04 -19.70
CA VAL A 285 2.98 -14.61 -20.47
C VAL A 285 3.06 -14.24 -21.95
N PHE A 286 3.33 -12.97 -22.27
CA PHE A 286 3.22 -12.46 -23.63
C PHE A 286 4.56 -12.35 -24.36
N GLY A 287 5.68 -12.39 -23.66
CA GLY A 287 7.02 -12.31 -24.25
C GLY A 287 7.19 -11.08 -25.14
N GLU A 288 7.69 -11.28 -26.36
CA GLU A 288 7.95 -10.20 -27.33
C GLU A 288 6.69 -9.42 -27.77
N ARG A 289 5.49 -9.96 -27.55
CA ARG A 289 4.23 -9.26 -27.86
C ARG A 289 3.96 -8.11 -26.89
N TRP A 290 4.52 -8.18 -25.68
CA TRP A 290 4.33 -7.19 -24.64
C TRP A 290 5.46 -6.16 -24.63
N ASP A 291 5.09 -4.90 -24.79
CA ASP A 291 5.94 -3.75 -24.52
C ASP A 291 5.42 -3.07 -23.26
N SER A 292 6.22 -3.05 -22.20
CA SER A 292 5.87 -2.40 -20.93
C SER A 292 5.87 -0.87 -21.02
N GLY A 293 6.39 -0.27 -22.09
CA GLY A 293 6.46 1.18 -22.26
C GLY A 293 7.44 1.86 -21.29
N CYS A 294 8.47 1.15 -20.81
CA CYS A 294 9.38 1.67 -19.78
C CYS A 294 10.14 2.94 -20.18
N ALA A 295 10.32 3.17 -21.48
CA ALA A 295 10.94 4.40 -21.98
C ALA A 295 10.11 5.66 -21.65
N GLY A 296 8.80 5.50 -21.46
CA GLY A 296 7.86 6.56 -21.08
C GLY A 296 7.59 6.67 -19.58
N ASP A 297 8.40 6.03 -18.71
CA ASP A 297 8.22 6.11 -17.26
C ASP A 297 8.25 7.57 -16.79
N VAL A 298 7.13 8.05 -16.26
CA VAL A 298 6.93 9.44 -15.83
C VAL A 298 7.80 9.83 -14.65
N ALA A 299 8.33 8.85 -13.91
CA ALA A 299 9.25 9.08 -12.80
C ALA A 299 10.74 8.95 -13.20
N SER A 300 11.04 9.01 -14.50
CA SER A 300 12.43 9.01 -14.98
C SER A 300 13.26 10.10 -14.30
N GLY A 301 14.45 9.73 -13.80
CA GLY A 301 15.35 10.63 -13.08
C GLY A 301 15.08 10.78 -11.57
N VAL A 302 14.06 10.10 -11.03
CA VAL A 302 13.74 10.09 -9.60
C VAL A 302 14.43 8.91 -8.91
N THR A 303 14.93 9.10 -7.69
CA THR A 303 15.52 8.02 -6.88
C THR A 303 14.47 7.24 -6.10
N TYR A 304 14.77 6.01 -5.69
CA TYR A 304 13.87 5.21 -4.86
C TYR A 304 13.46 5.95 -3.56
N ARG A 305 14.40 6.62 -2.89
CA ARG A 305 14.16 7.41 -1.67
C ARG A 305 13.21 8.57 -1.93
N GLN A 306 13.38 9.26 -3.06
CA GLN A 306 12.47 10.34 -3.46
C GLN A 306 11.08 9.81 -3.77
N ALA A 307 10.98 8.66 -4.43
CA ALA A 307 9.70 8.04 -4.79
C ALA A 307 8.88 7.60 -3.56
N ILE A 308 9.53 7.06 -2.52
CA ILE A 308 8.82 6.65 -1.29
C ILE A 308 8.48 7.80 -0.35
N ARG A 309 9.11 8.97 -0.51
CA ARG A 309 8.99 10.09 0.44
C ARG A 309 7.54 10.54 0.64
N PRO A 310 6.72 10.77 -0.40
CA PRO A 310 5.34 11.27 -0.26
C PRO A 310 4.46 10.41 0.66
N TYR A 311 4.73 9.11 0.76
CA TYR A 311 3.95 8.15 1.54
C TYR A 311 4.22 8.21 3.05
N ILE A 312 5.33 8.81 3.45
CA ILE A 312 5.77 8.89 4.85
C ILE A 312 5.84 10.33 5.37
N VAL A 313 5.57 11.34 4.52
CA VAL A 313 5.57 12.75 4.93
C VAL A 313 4.60 12.97 6.09
N GLY A 314 5.10 13.57 7.17
CA GLY A 314 4.32 13.92 8.36
C GLY A 314 4.45 12.91 9.49
N ASP A 315 4.94 11.70 9.23
CA ASP A 315 5.38 10.76 10.26
C ASP A 315 6.88 10.91 10.51
N ALA A 316 7.23 11.90 11.33
CA ALA A 316 8.61 12.26 11.59
C ALA A 316 9.47 11.11 12.17
N TRP A 317 8.88 10.15 12.88
CA TRP A 317 9.58 8.97 13.41
C TRP A 317 9.87 7.95 12.32
N THR A 318 8.87 7.66 11.47
CA THR A 318 9.06 6.78 10.32
C THR A 318 10.07 7.38 9.34
N GLU A 319 9.97 8.67 9.02
CA GLU A 319 10.94 9.38 8.18
C GLU A 319 12.35 9.28 8.75
N ALA A 320 12.55 9.55 10.05
CA ALA A 320 13.85 9.47 10.69
C ALA A 320 14.43 8.05 10.68
N GLY A 321 13.58 7.04 10.90
CA GLY A 321 13.98 5.62 10.86
C GLY A 321 14.41 5.18 9.47
N ILE A 322 13.59 5.46 8.45
CA ILE A 322 13.87 5.13 7.05
C ILE A 322 15.12 5.85 6.54
N ASP A 323 15.26 7.14 6.85
CA ASP A 323 16.46 7.92 6.50
C ASP A 323 17.73 7.39 7.17
N PHE A 324 17.60 6.81 8.36
CA PHE A 324 18.73 6.23 9.08
C PHE A 324 19.14 4.87 8.49
N ILE A 325 18.20 3.97 8.20
CA ILE A 325 18.48 2.57 7.81
C ILE A 325 18.79 2.38 6.32
N LEU A 326 18.17 3.16 5.42
CA LEU A 326 18.38 2.98 3.98
C LEU A 326 19.77 3.44 3.56
N GLY A 327 20.47 2.58 2.82
CA GLY A 327 21.80 2.82 2.26
C GLY A 327 21.75 3.55 0.91
N PRO A 328 22.91 3.65 0.21
CA PRO A 328 23.03 4.36 -1.06
C PRO A 328 22.18 3.78 -2.20
N HIS A 329 21.79 2.50 -2.16
CA HIS A 329 20.92 1.92 -3.19
C HIS A 329 19.57 2.65 -3.29
N ALA A 330 19.01 3.11 -2.16
CA ALA A 330 17.80 3.94 -2.17
C ALA A 330 18.01 5.32 -2.83
N ASP A 331 19.26 5.76 -2.97
CA ASP A 331 19.63 7.05 -3.57
C ASP A 331 20.05 6.90 -5.04
N GLU A 332 20.00 5.69 -5.60
CA GLU A 332 20.16 5.45 -7.03
C GLU A 332 18.93 5.91 -7.80
N VAL A 333 19.16 6.45 -9.00
CA VAL A 333 18.06 6.78 -9.93
C VAL A 333 17.41 5.48 -10.37
N MET A 334 16.08 5.44 -10.27
CA MET A 334 15.31 4.27 -10.66
C MET A 334 15.56 3.91 -12.13
N PRO A 335 15.70 2.61 -12.47
CA PRO A 335 15.79 2.18 -13.86
C PRO A 335 14.44 2.44 -14.58
N PRO A 336 14.37 2.29 -15.92
CA PRO A 336 13.10 2.33 -16.64
C PRO A 336 12.06 1.36 -16.06
N CYS A 337 10.79 1.78 -15.97
CA CYS A 337 9.72 1.12 -15.20
C CYS A 337 9.99 1.00 -13.70
N GLY A 338 11.05 1.62 -13.17
CA GLY A 338 11.44 1.50 -11.79
C GLY A 338 10.41 2.07 -10.84
N SER A 339 9.53 2.98 -11.28
CA SER A 339 8.40 3.47 -10.48
C SER A 339 7.33 2.42 -10.19
N SER A 340 7.28 1.34 -10.96
CA SER A 340 6.28 0.27 -10.83
C SER A 340 6.38 -0.53 -9.54
N PHE A 341 7.45 -0.37 -8.75
CA PHE A 341 7.52 -0.93 -7.40
C PHE A 341 6.45 -0.34 -6.47
N LEU A 342 5.92 0.85 -6.78
CA LEU A 342 4.79 1.46 -6.11
C LEU A 342 3.49 1.17 -6.88
N PRO A 343 2.39 0.83 -6.20
CA PRO A 343 1.08 0.59 -6.83
C PRO A 343 0.60 1.72 -7.73
N ASP A 344 0.72 2.98 -7.28
CA ASP A 344 0.32 4.15 -8.07
C ASP A 344 1.25 4.36 -9.29
N GLY A 345 2.53 4.03 -9.14
CA GLY A 345 3.50 4.06 -10.24
C GLY A 345 3.20 3.00 -11.29
N LEU A 346 2.88 1.77 -10.86
CA LEU A 346 2.43 0.71 -11.76
C LEU A 346 1.14 1.10 -12.48
N MET A 347 0.17 1.66 -11.76
CA MET A 347 -1.11 2.07 -12.32
C MET A 347 -0.94 3.03 -13.51
N VAL A 348 0.00 3.98 -13.39
CA VAL A 348 0.35 4.90 -14.47
C VAL A 348 1.17 4.20 -15.56
N GLN A 349 2.13 3.35 -15.19
CA GLN A 349 2.97 2.63 -16.13
C GLN A 349 2.16 1.69 -17.04
N LEU A 350 1.11 1.05 -16.51
CA LEU A 350 0.24 0.16 -17.28
C LEU A 350 -0.46 0.87 -18.44
N LEU A 351 -0.74 2.17 -18.33
CA LEU A 351 -1.30 2.98 -19.42
C LEU A 351 -0.32 3.20 -20.58
N GLN A 352 0.99 3.06 -20.33
CA GLN A 352 2.04 3.11 -21.36
C GLN A 352 2.31 1.73 -21.98
N GLY A 353 1.86 0.65 -21.32
CA GLY A 353 2.06 -0.71 -21.78
C GLY A 353 1.17 -1.06 -22.97
N SER A 354 1.72 -1.84 -23.91
CA SER A 354 1.01 -2.31 -25.09
C SER A 354 1.22 -3.79 -25.35
N LEU A 355 0.19 -4.45 -25.89
CA LEU A 355 0.23 -5.82 -26.39
C LEU A 355 -0.05 -5.77 -27.88
N ASP A 356 0.86 -6.30 -28.68
CA ASP A 356 0.80 -6.23 -30.15
C ASP A 356 0.59 -4.79 -30.67
N GLY A 357 1.21 -3.81 -29.99
CA GLY A 357 1.13 -2.38 -30.33
C GLY A 357 -0.18 -1.69 -29.93
N ARG A 358 -1.07 -2.35 -29.18
CA ARG A 358 -2.32 -1.77 -28.66
C ARG A 358 -2.23 -1.58 -27.14
N THR A 359 -2.59 -0.41 -26.65
CA THR A 359 -2.67 -0.16 -25.20
C THR A 359 -3.70 -1.10 -24.56
N VAL A 360 -3.27 -1.86 -23.55
CA VAL A 360 -4.12 -2.89 -22.92
C VAL A 360 -4.84 -2.35 -21.69
N ALA A 361 -4.15 -1.59 -20.83
CA ALA A 361 -4.76 -1.13 -19.60
C ALA A 361 -5.71 0.04 -19.86
N GLN A 362 -6.92 -0.08 -19.32
CA GLN A 362 -7.89 1.02 -19.33
C GLN A 362 -7.57 2.04 -18.24
N GLN A 363 -8.26 3.19 -18.31
CA GLN A 363 -8.19 4.19 -17.24
C GLN A 363 -8.69 3.60 -15.92
N PRO A 364 -8.03 3.93 -14.79
CA PRO A 364 -8.46 3.42 -13.48
C PRO A 364 -9.86 3.94 -13.15
N SER A 365 -10.74 3.01 -12.77
CA SER A 365 -12.07 3.32 -12.25
C SER A 365 -12.12 3.06 -10.74
N GLU A 366 -12.85 3.89 -10.02
CA GLU A 366 -12.96 3.77 -8.56
C GLU A 366 -13.98 2.67 -8.20
N LEU A 367 -13.52 1.63 -7.50
CA LEU A 367 -14.38 0.59 -6.93
C LEU A 367 -14.78 0.90 -5.50
N LEU A 368 -13.83 1.37 -4.71
CA LEU A 368 -14.05 1.85 -3.34
C LEU A 368 -13.43 3.25 -3.21
N PRO A 369 -14.20 4.29 -2.81
CA PRO A 369 -13.65 5.60 -2.55
C PRO A 369 -12.81 5.63 -1.26
N PRO A 370 -11.79 6.49 -1.16
CA PRO A 370 -11.05 6.66 0.08
C PRO A 370 -11.90 7.36 1.14
N GLU A 371 -11.99 6.78 2.34
CA GLU A 371 -12.66 7.43 3.47
C GLU A 371 -11.73 8.36 4.28
N ARG A 372 -10.43 8.34 3.95
CA ARG A 372 -9.38 9.17 4.54
C ARG A 372 -8.50 9.78 3.46
N SER A 373 -7.56 10.63 3.87
CA SER A 373 -6.50 11.12 2.97
C SER A 373 -5.80 9.96 2.26
N TRP A 374 -5.52 10.13 0.96
CA TRP A 374 -4.76 9.15 0.16
C TRP A 374 -3.40 8.83 0.79
N TYR A 375 -2.72 9.86 1.28
CA TYR A 375 -1.45 9.72 1.98
C TYR A 375 -1.66 9.62 3.48
N ARG A 376 -0.74 8.90 4.14
CA ARG A 376 -0.69 8.74 5.58
C ARG A 376 -0.52 10.10 6.26
N GLY A 377 -1.45 10.47 7.12
CA GLY A 377 -1.34 11.67 7.97
C GLY A 377 -1.18 11.27 9.43
N VAL A 378 0.01 11.51 10.00
CA VAL A 378 0.25 11.31 11.45
C VAL A 378 0.38 12.68 12.10
N ALA A 379 -0.48 12.96 13.08
CA ALA A 379 -0.36 14.18 13.88
C ALA A 379 0.90 14.07 14.76
N SER A 380 1.96 14.78 14.39
CA SER A 380 3.19 14.83 15.20
C SER A 380 3.21 16.10 16.06
N ASN A 381 3.45 15.94 17.36
CA ASN A 381 3.72 17.07 18.24
C ASN A 381 5.19 17.48 18.06
N PRO A 382 5.51 18.77 17.78
CA PRO A 382 6.89 19.22 17.55
C PRO A 382 7.89 18.77 18.61
N ILE A 383 7.50 18.73 19.89
CA ILE A 383 8.36 18.33 21.02
C ILE A 383 8.59 16.80 21.05
N SER A 384 7.65 16.03 20.51
CA SER A 384 7.78 14.57 20.38
C SER A 384 8.50 14.14 19.10
N SER A 385 8.84 15.09 18.22
CA SER A 385 9.46 14.79 16.93
C SER A 385 10.96 14.49 17.06
N PRO A 386 11.51 13.56 16.26
CA PRO A 386 12.95 13.28 16.25
C PRO A 386 13.85 14.50 16.00
N PRO A 387 13.51 15.43 15.08
CA PRO A 387 14.34 16.62 14.86
C PRO A 387 14.52 17.48 16.13
N PHE A 388 13.47 17.63 16.94
CA PHE A 388 13.57 18.36 18.21
C PHE A 388 14.58 17.69 19.16
N TRP A 389 14.49 16.38 19.34
CA TRP A 389 15.41 15.63 20.21
C TRP A 389 16.84 15.59 19.68
N ALA A 390 17.03 15.53 18.35
CA ALA A 390 18.36 15.62 17.74
C ALA A 390 19.00 17.00 17.99
N TRP A 391 18.23 18.08 17.91
CA TRP A 391 18.69 19.42 18.28
C TRP A 391 19.03 19.54 19.76
N MET A 392 18.18 19.01 20.64
CA MET A 392 18.44 19.00 22.08
C MET A 392 19.70 18.20 22.41
N LEU A 393 19.90 17.05 21.77
CA LEU A 393 21.09 16.23 21.90
C LEU A 393 22.35 16.96 21.45
N LEU A 394 22.28 17.68 20.32
CA LEU A 394 23.39 18.48 19.80
C LEU A 394 23.74 19.64 20.73
N LEU A 395 22.74 20.43 21.13
CA LEU A 395 22.91 21.55 22.05
C LEU A 395 23.52 21.07 23.38
N TRP A 396 23.00 19.97 23.91
CA TRP A 396 23.51 19.35 25.12
C TRP A 396 24.97 18.90 24.93
N SER A 397 25.26 18.17 23.86
CA SER A 397 26.61 17.67 23.56
C SER A 397 27.61 18.82 23.39
N PHE A 398 27.19 19.93 22.77
CA PHE A 398 28.00 21.12 22.53
C PHE A 398 28.37 21.84 23.83
N ILE A 399 27.38 22.15 24.69
CA ILE A 399 27.62 22.83 25.98
C ILE A 399 28.62 22.04 26.82
N TRP A 400 28.50 20.71 26.83
CA TRP A 400 29.30 19.86 27.70
C TRP A 400 30.67 19.59 27.11
N SER A 401 30.76 19.52 25.79
CA SER A 401 32.02 19.50 25.05
C SER A 401 32.85 20.76 25.39
N ILE A 402 32.24 21.95 25.35
CA ILE A 402 32.92 23.21 25.75
C ILE A 402 33.39 23.14 27.21
N ARG A 403 32.52 22.73 28.15
CA ARG A 403 32.90 22.59 29.57
C ARG A 403 34.12 21.67 29.74
N ARG A 404 34.10 20.50 29.08
CA ARG A 404 35.21 19.53 29.15
C ARG A 404 36.48 20.06 28.51
N LEU A 405 36.38 20.82 27.42
CA LEU A 405 37.52 21.50 26.80
C LEU A 405 38.14 22.55 27.74
N VAL A 406 37.31 23.38 28.39
CA VAL A 406 37.79 24.38 29.36
C VAL A 406 38.47 23.71 30.55
N GLN A 407 37.86 22.66 31.11
CA GLN A 407 38.44 21.86 32.20
C GLN A 407 39.77 21.22 31.77
N HIS A 408 39.83 20.65 30.57
CA HIS A 408 41.06 20.07 30.02
C HIS A 408 42.18 21.10 29.88
N ARG A 409 41.88 22.29 29.36
CA ARG A 409 42.86 23.40 29.28
C ARG A 409 43.30 23.93 30.64
N ALA A 410 42.42 23.88 31.64
CA ALA A 410 42.72 24.27 33.01
C ALA A 410 43.41 23.16 33.84
N GLY A 411 43.60 21.96 33.28
CA GLY A 411 44.14 20.81 34.01
C GLY A 411 43.20 20.26 35.10
N VAL A 412 41.92 20.61 35.07
CA VAL A 412 40.91 20.20 36.04
C VAL A 412 40.29 18.86 35.62
N ALA A 413 40.14 17.94 36.57
CA ALA A 413 39.52 16.65 36.30
C ALA A 413 38.02 16.79 35.98
N VAL A 414 37.58 16.20 34.87
CA VAL A 414 36.16 16.18 34.48
C VAL A 414 35.35 15.34 35.48
N PRO A 415 34.23 15.87 36.03
CA PRO A 415 33.36 15.13 36.92
C PRO A 415 32.87 13.80 36.31
N ARG A 416 32.62 12.80 37.17
CA ARG A 416 32.22 11.45 36.71
C ARG A 416 30.89 11.44 35.96
N TRP A 417 29.92 12.26 36.37
CA TRP A 417 28.60 12.34 35.75
C TRP A 417 28.67 12.94 34.34
N GLU A 418 29.48 13.98 34.10
CA GLU A 418 29.71 14.54 32.75
C GLU A 418 30.31 13.51 31.80
N ARG A 419 31.28 12.73 32.28
CA ARG A 419 31.85 11.62 31.50
C ARG A 419 30.83 10.52 31.21
N ARG A 420 29.87 10.27 32.10
CA ARG A 420 28.81 9.26 31.88
C ARG A 420 27.83 9.71 30.79
N LEU A 421 27.52 11.00 30.71
CA LEU A 421 26.59 11.52 29.72
C LEU A 421 27.15 11.46 28.29
N GLY A 422 28.40 11.84 28.07
CA GLY A 422 29.06 11.64 26.78
C GLY A 422 29.10 10.15 26.36
N LYS A 423 29.28 9.24 27.31
CA LYS A 423 29.20 7.80 27.06
C LYS A 423 27.79 7.32 26.73
N GLY A 424 26.74 7.99 27.21
CA GLY A 424 25.36 7.70 26.82
C GLY A 424 25.14 7.94 25.33
N VAL A 425 25.66 9.04 24.80
CA VAL A 425 25.63 9.35 23.35
C VAL A 425 26.37 8.28 22.55
N GLN A 426 27.57 7.90 22.99
CA GLN A 426 28.38 6.85 22.34
C GLN A 426 27.71 5.48 22.40
N LEU A 427 27.06 5.14 23.52
CA LEU A 427 26.32 3.87 23.66
C LEU A 427 25.14 3.82 22.71
N LEU A 428 24.35 4.90 22.62
CA LEU A 428 23.20 4.98 21.71
C LEU A 428 23.66 4.84 20.26
N ALA A 429 24.64 5.65 19.84
CA ALA A 429 25.18 5.61 18.48
C ALA A 429 25.85 4.26 18.15
N GLY A 430 26.59 3.68 19.10
CA GLY A 430 27.19 2.36 18.94
C GLY A 430 26.16 1.24 18.81
N THR A 431 25.03 1.33 19.54
CA THR A 431 23.91 0.37 19.44
C THR A 431 23.22 0.46 18.08
N LEU A 432 22.93 1.68 17.62
CA LEU A 432 22.43 1.94 16.28
C LEU A 432 23.41 1.43 15.21
N GLY A 433 24.71 1.55 15.47
CA GLY A 433 25.76 0.98 14.65
C GLY A 433 25.76 -0.53 14.54
N VAL A 434 25.57 -1.21 15.67
CA VAL A 434 25.43 -2.67 15.69
C VAL A 434 24.23 -3.09 14.86
N LEU A 435 23.10 -2.38 14.96
CA LEU A 435 21.94 -2.63 14.10
C LEU A 435 22.30 -2.54 12.61
N LEU A 436 22.90 -1.43 12.16
CA LEU A 436 23.29 -1.27 10.74
C LEU A 436 24.33 -2.31 10.30
N ALA A 437 25.30 -2.65 11.14
CA ALA A 437 26.31 -3.65 10.83
C ALA A 437 25.70 -5.06 10.74
N LEU A 438 24.71 -5.36 11.58
CA LEU A 438 23.95 -6.60 11.49
C LEU A 438 23.16 -6.66 10.18
N MET A 439 22.42 -5.61 9.86
CA MET A 439 21.64 -5.53 8.62
C MET A 439 22.52 -5.66 7.37
N TRP A 440 23.71 -5.04 7.39
CA TRP A 440 24.64 -5.12 6.27
C TRP A 440 25.33 -6.48 6.13
N MET A 441 25.85 -7.05 7.23
CA MET A 441 26.75 -8.22 7.14
C MET A 441 26.04 -9.56 7.33
N PHE A 442 24.84 -9.58 7.89
CA PHE A 442 24.17 -10.80 8.34
C PHE A 442 22.71 -10.91 7.88
N THR A 443 22.23 -9.98 7.05
CA THR A 443 20.85 -10.02 6.53
C THR A 443 20.79 -9.67 5.04
N ASP A 444 19.74 -10.16 4.37
CA ASP A 444 19.43 -9.90 2.96
C ASP A 444 18.67 -8.59 2.74
N HIS A 445 18.70 -7.67 3.72
CA HIS A 445 18.19 -6.31 3.56
C HIS A 445 19.14 -5.45 2.71
N THR A 446 19.30 -5.81 1.43
CA THR A 446 20.24 -5.19 0.48
C THR A 446 20.08 -3.68 0.38
N ASP A 447 18.84 -3.18 0.55
CA ASP A 447 18.50 -1.74 0.53
C ASP A 447 19.16 -0.95 1.68
N THR A 448 19.70 -1.63 2.69
CA THR A 448 20.36 -1.04 3.87
C THR A 448 21.87 -1.22 3.89
N TRP A 449 22.42 -1.91 2.88
CA TRP A 449 23.84 -2.22 2.79
C TRP A 449 24.69 -0.99 2.51
N ALA A 450 25.98 -1.06 2.84
CA ALA A 450 26.94 0.03 2.63
C ALA A 450 26.49 1.40 3.20
N ASN A 451 25.70 1.39 4.27
CA ASN A 451 25.13 2.59 4.86
C ASN A 451 26.22 3.45 5.54
N TRP A 452 26.44 4.66 5.01
CA TRP A 452 27.46 5.60 5.46
C TRP A 452 27.22 6.14 6.87
N ASN A 453 26.01 5.99 7.42
CA ASN A 453 25.74 6.31 8.82
C ASN A 453 26.58 5.45 9.79
N LEU A 454 27.12 4.31 9.36
CA LEU A 454 28.06 3.48 10.15
C LEU A 454 29.34 4.21 10.58
N ILE A 455 29.72 5.30 9.89
CA ILE A 455 30.91 6.09 10.26
C ILE A 455 30.70 6.76 11.62
N TRP A 456 29.56 7.41 11.82
CA TRP A 456 29.23 8.09 13.08
C TRP A 456 28.51 7.18 14.07
N ALA A 457 27.75 6.21 13.59
CA ALA A 457 27.18 5.13 14.38
C ALA A 457 28.13 3.92 14.34
N SER A 458 29.41 4.08 14.68
CA SER A 458 30.34 2.95 14.63
C SER A 458 30.11 1.99 15.82
N PRO A 459 30.00 0.66 15.63
CA PRO A 459 29.94 -0.31 16.72
C PRO A 459 31.12 -0.20 17.70
N ALA A 460 32.28 0.27 17.23
CA ALA A 460 33.47 0.46 18.04
C ALA A 460 33.27 1.47 19.19
N LEU A 461 32.26 2.35 19.11
CA LEU A 461 31.91 3.29 20.18
C LEU A 461 31.56 2.57 21.50
N ILE A 462 30.97 1.37 21.43
CA ILE A 462 30.64 0.56 22.62
C ILE A 462 31.91 0.20 23.38
N LEU A 463 33.00 -0.10 22.66
CA LEU A 463 34.29 -0.48 23.23
C LEU A 463 35.01 0.70 23.90
N LEU A 464 34.55 1.94 23.67
CA LEU A 464 35.10 3.17 24.27
C LEU A 464 34.45 3.53 25.61
N ILE A 465 33.31 2.93 25.96
CA ILE A 465 32.56 3.22 27.19
C ILE A 465 33.41 2.95 28.44
N ARG A 466 34.16 1.83 28.46
CA ARG A 466 35.05 1.47 29.57
C ARG A 466 36.52 1.62 29.17
N ARG A 467 36.95 2.89 29.02
CA ARG A 467 38.34 3.26 28.74
C ARG A 467 39.25 2.90 29.92
N GLY A 468 40.28 2.08 29.69
CA GLY A 468 41.24 1.70 30.74
C GLY A 468 41.91 0.34 30.53
N GLY A 469 42.81 -0.03 31.45
CA GLY A 469 43.53 -1.30 31.40
C GLY A 469 44.49 -1.42 30.21
N ARG A 470 44.75 -2.66 29.76
CA ARG A 470 45.69 -2.98 28.68
C ARG A 470 45.27 -2.45 27.31
N LEU A 471 43.96 -2.21 27.11
CA LEU A 471 43.41 -1.74 25.83
C LEU A 471 43.47 -0.22 25.66
N LYS A 472 43.83 0.54 26.71
CA LYS A 472 43.80 2.01 26.68
C LYS A 472 44.53 2.63 25.48
N PRO A 473 45.77 2.23 25.10
CA PRO A 473 46.46 2.84 23.95
C PRO A 473 45.76 2.59 22.61
N TRP A 474 45.04 1.46 22.50
CA TRP A 474 44.23 1.16 21.32
C TRP A 474 42.93 1.97 21.34
N GLN A 475 42.20 2.00 22.47
CA GLN A 475 40.99 2.81 22.65
C GLN A 475 41.24 4.30 22.37
N ASP A 476 42.38 4.83 22.82
CA ASP A 476 42.79 6.22 22.60
C ASP A 476 42.95 6.53 21.10
N ARG A 477 43.62 5.63 20.37
CA ARG A 477 43.81 5.73 18.92
C ARG A 477 42.50 5.55 18.15
N THR A 478 41.69 4.56 18.52
CA THR A 478 40.37 4.30 17.89
C THR A 478 39.43 5.49 18.06
N ARG A 479 39.34 6.05 19.29
CA ARG A 479 38.52 7.24 19.57
C ARG A 479 38.96 8.43 18.70
N TRP A 480 40.26 8.68 18.61
CA TRP A 480 40.78 9.78 17.80
C TRP A 480 40.58 9.54 16.29
N GLY A 481 40.80 8.31 15.82
CA GLY A 481 40.53 7.92 14.44
C GLY A 481 39.05 8.09 14.06
N LEU A 482 38.12 7.65 14.91
CA LEU A 482 36.69 7.90 14.73
C LEU A 482 36.36 9.39 14.74
N SER A 483 36.98 10.17 15.63
CA SER A 483 36.80 11.63 15.66
C SER A 483 37.24 12.30 14.35
N VAL A 484 38.33 11.85 13.74
CA VAL A 484 38.78 12.34 12.43
C VAL A 484 37.85 11.86 11.32
N ALA A 485 37.49 10.58 11.31
CA ALA A 485 36.60 9.99 10.30
C ALA A 485 35.22 10.66 10.27
N ILE A 486 34.60 10.88 11.45
CA ILE A 486 33.31 11.56 11.55
C ILE A 486 33.41 13.01 11.08
N LEU A 487 34.49 13.73 11.42
CA LEU A 487 34.68 15.10 10.94
C LEU A 487 34.83 15.14 9.42
N LEU A 488 35.63 14.26 8.84
CA LEU A 488 35.81 14.17 7.39
C LEU A 488 34.48 13.81 6.70
N PHE A 489 33.73 12.85 7.23
CA PHE A 489 32.41 12.48 6.74
C PHE A 489 31.44 13.68 6.77
N LEU A 490 31.37 14.41 7.89
CA LEU A 490 30.52 15.59 8.03
C LEU A 490 30.89 16.73 7.07
N LEU A 491 32.19 16.92 6.81
CA LEU A 491 32.67 17.90 5.83
C LEU A 491 32.46 17.45 4.38
N ALA A 492 32.42 16.14 4.14
CA ALA A 492 32.26 15.54 2.82
C ALA A 492 30.81 15.22 2.44
N LEU A 493 29.81 15.50 3.30
CA LEU A 493 28.40 15.18 3.05
C LEU A 493 27.90 15.53 1.63
N PRO A 494 28.26 16.67 1.01
CA PRO A 494 27.81 16.98 -0.36
C PRO A 494 28.33 16.02 -1.44
N PHE A 495 29.35 15.23 -1.14
CA PHE A 495 30.03 14.30 -2.05
C PHE A 495 29.78 12.83 -1.69
N VAL A 496 29.06 12.55 -0.60
CA VAL A 496 28.74 11.18 -0.19
C VAL A 496 27.65 10.64 -1.12
N PRO A 497 27.79 9.41 -1.66
CA PRO A 497 26.82 8.81 -2.60
C PRO A 497 25.53 8.32 -1.93
N GLN A 498 25.25 8.76 -0.70
CA GLN A 498 24.07 8.43 0.08
C GLN A 498 23.48 9.73 0.61
N PHE A 499 22.16 9.85 0.58
CA PHE A 499 21.46 10.92 1.27
C PHE A 499 21.59 10.74 2.78
N VAL A 500 22.21 11.73 3.43
CA VAL A 500 22.30 11.79 4.89
C VAL A 500 21.35 12.88 5.35
N SER A 501 20.28 12.48 6.04
CA SER A 501 19.29 13.43 6.52
C SER A 501 19.91 14.43 7.49
N PHE A 502 19.33 15.63 7.54
CA PHE A 502 19.77 16.67 8.48
C PHE A 502 19.77 16.16 9.92
N LEU A 503 18.79 15.32 10.29
CA LEU A 503 18.73 14.67 11.59
C LEU A 503 19.95 13.79 11.86
N CYS A 504 20.33 12.92 10.91
CA CYS A 504 21.52 12.08 11.06
C CYS A 504 22.79 12.93 11.21
N ALA A 505 22.89 14.03 10.48
CA ALA A 505 24.01 14.97 10.61
C ALA A 505 24.08 15.62 12.02
N LEU A 506 22.95 16.03 12.60
CA LEU A 506 22.90 16.57 13.98
C LEU A 506 23.36 15.52 15.01
N VAL A 507 22.92 14.27 14.87
CA VAL A 507 23.33 13.18 15.75
C VAL A 507 24.82 12.88 15.57
N ALA A 508 25.32 12.84 14.33
CA ALA A 508 26.73 12.65 14.03
C ALA A 508 27.62 13.74 14.66
N TRP A 509 27.22 15.02 14.61
CA TRP A 509 27.90 16.10 15.33
C TRP A 509 27.89 15.87 16.85
N SER A 510 26.78 15.41 17.40
CA SER A 510 26.65 15.08 18.83
C SER A 510 27.63 13.98 19.24
N VAL A 511 27.76 12.92 18.41
CA VAL A 511 28.72 11.84 18.62
C VAL A 511 30.14 12.38 18.55
N TRP A 512 30.48 13.18 17.53
CA TRP A 512 31.80 13.77 17.39
C TRP A 512 32.20 14.59 18.64
N LEU A 513 31.30 15.45 19.12
CA LEU A 513 31.50 16.25 20.35
C LEU A 513 31.66 15.38 21.60
N SER A 514 31.01 14.21 21.64
CA SER A 514 31.15 13.26 22.75
C SER A 514 32.52 12.57 22.80
N LEU A 515 33.27 12.56 21.69
CA LEU A 515 34.57 11.90 21.58
C LEU A 515 35.73 12.75 22.08
N ASP A 516 35.49 13.99 22.54
CA ASP A 516 36.52 14.93 23.02
C ASP A 516 37.68 15.11 22.00
N PRO A 517 37.39 15.71 20.81
CA PRO A 517 38.31 15.76 19.66
C PRO A 517 39.66 16.42 19.93
N TRP A 518 39.76 17.25 20.97
CA TRP A 518 41.00 17.94 21.39
C TRP A 518 41.99 17.07 22.17
N ASP A 519 41.56 15.96 22.77
CA ASP A 519 42.41 15.06 23.56
C ASP A 519 43.22 14.15 22.60
N VAL A 520 44.33 14.63 22.04
CA VAL A 520 45.12 13.88 21.04
C VAL A 520 45.98 12.80 21.72
N PRO A 521 45.96 11.54 21.25
CA PRO A 521 46.84 10.49 21.78
C PRO A 521 48.32 10.88 21.63
N GLY A 522 49.08 10.86 22.73
CA GLY A 522 50.49 11.28 22.73
C GLY A 522 50.71 12.78 22.91
N GLY A 523 49.65 13.58 23.02
CA GLY A 523 49.70 15.03 23.18
C GLY A 523 49.97 15.77 21.87
N TRP A 524 49.54 17.03 21.79
CA TRP A 524 50.10 17.94 20.80
C TRP A 524 51.57 18.22 21.17
N PRO A 525 52.50 18.35 20.20
CA PRO A 525 53.78 19.00 20.45
C PRO A 525 53.52 20.49 20.70
N MET A 526 52.91 20.83 21.84
CA MET A 526 52.86 22.19 22.31
C MET A 526 54.26 22.51 22.80
N ARG A 527 54.94 23.35 22.00
CA ARG A 527 56.14 24.12 22.36
C ARG A 527 56.15 24.34 23.87
N THR A 528 57.13 23.73 24.53
CA THR A 528 57.53 24.07 25.90
C THR A 528 57.65 25.59 25.97
N LYS A 529 56.69 26.27 26.60
CA LYS A 529 56.91 27.65 27.02
C LYS A 529 57.93 27.57 28.15
N LYS A 530 59.16 27.98 27.81
CA LYS A 530 60.17 28.42 28.78
C LYS A 530 59.64 29.59 29.58
#